data_AF-A0A222E3V0-F1
#
_entry.id   AF-A0A222E3V0-F1
#
_cell.length_a   1.000
_cell.length_b   1.000
_cell.length_c   1.000
_cell.angle_alpha   90.00
_cell.angle_beta   90.00
_cell.angle_gamma   90.00
#
_symmetry.space_group_name_H-M   'P 1'
#
loop_
_entity.id
_entity.type
_entity.pdbx_description
1 polymer ?
#
loop_
_entity_poly.entity_id
_entity_poly.type
_entity_poly.pdbx_seq_one_letter_code
_entity_poly.pdbx_strand_id
1 'polypeptide(L)'
;MSSFALGLGALLLSLVSFLSGKVFSQSEKVLDQKRKAYETFLRECPGPNEAHSSVDIMSTEFQRVTGLLTLYASNDALQYSSEYFLKFVEAQEELQGVSITGHPKFVEVMTYYNRMVWAMRRDVMAWSIFAPAKTSRAYSQGVFGKEK
;
A
#
# COMPACT_ATOMS: atom_id res chain seq x y z
N MET A 1 -51.37 11.59 -18.34
CA MET A 1 -50.04 11.17 -18.83
C MET A 1 -48.89 11.60 -17.92
N SER A 2 -48.99 12.74 -17.21
CA SER A 2 -47.96 13.23 -16.26
C SER A 2 -47.69 12.29 -15.08
N SER A 3 -48.72 11.68 -14.48
CA SER A 3 -48.55 10.81 -13.30
C SER A 3 -47.78 9.52 -13.58
N PHE A 4 -47.89 8.98 -14.80
CA PHE A 4 -47.14 7.79 -15.20
C PHE A 4 -45.64 8.09 -15.37
N ALA A 5 -45.31 9.24 -15.98
CA ALA A 5 -43.93 9.70 -16.13
C ALA A 5 -43.27 9.99 -14.76
N LEU A 6 -44.02 10.60 -13.82
CA LEU A 6 -43.54 10.82 -12.45
C LEU A 6 -43.31 9.51 -11.69
N GLY A 7 -44.21 8.53 -11.83
CA GLY A 7 -44.05 7.20 -11.23
C GLY A 7 -42.84 6.44 -11.78
N LEU A 8 -42.63 6.48 -13.10
CA LEU A 8 -41.47 5.86 -13.75
C LEU A 8 -40.16 6.54 -13.31
N GLY A 9 -40.14 7.87 -13.24
CA GLY A 9 -38.98 8.63 -12.78
C GLY A 9 -38.60 8.34 -11.33
N ALA A 10 -39.59 8.24 -10.44
CA ALA A 10 -39.36 7.87 -9.03
C ALA A 10 -38.80 6.44 -8.89
N LEU A 11 -39.28 5.50 -9.71
CA LEU A 11 -38.80 4.12 -9.72
C LEU A 11 -37.35 4.02 -10.24
N LEU A 12 -37.01 4.77 -11.29
CA LEU A 12 -35.64 4.83 -11.79
C LEU A 12 -34.68 5.45 -10.76
N LEU A 13 -35.08 6.55 -10.11
CA LEU A 13 -34.29 7.19 -9.06
C LEU A 13 -34.07 6.27 -7.85
N SER A 14 -35.10 5.51 -7.43
CA SER A 14 -34.97 4.56 -6.32
C SER A 14 -34.05 3.39 -6.68
N LEU A 15 -34.15 2.88 -7.92
CA LEU A 15 -33.27 1.83 -8.41
C LEU A 15 -31.81 2.27 -8.46
N VAL A 16 -31.53 3.46 -9.01
CA VAL A 16 -30.18 4.03 -9.05
C VAL A 16 -29.65 4.24 -7.64
N SER A 17 -30.44 4.82 -6.74
CA SER A 17 -30.04 5.05 -5.34
C SER A 17 -29.70 3.75 -4.61
N PHE A 18 -30.51 2.70 -4.82
CA PHE A 18 -30.28 1.38 -4.23
C PHE A 18 -29.00 0.72 -4.77
N LEU A 19 -28.80 0.74 -6.10
CA LEU A 19 -27.61 0.18 -6.73
C LEU A 19 -26.35 0.93 -6.31
N SER A 20 -26.38 2.26 -6.30
CA SER A 20 -25.27 3.08 -5.82
C SER A 20 -24.95 2.77 -4.35
N GLY A 21 -25.95 2.73 -3.47
CA GLY A 21 -25.75 2.37 -2.06
C GLY A 21 -25.12 1.00 -1.87
N LYS A 22 -25.53 0.00 -2.67
CA LYS A 22 -24.94 -1.34 -2.63
C LYS A 22 -23.48 -1.36 -3.11
N VAL A 23 -23.16 -0.65 -4.18
CA VAL A 23 -21.79 -0.50 -4.68
C VAL A 23 -20.92 0.16 -3.62
N PHE A 24 -21.36 1.25 -3.01
CA PHE A 24 -20.63 1.93 -1.93
C PHE A 24 -20.35 0.99 -0.75
N SER A 25 -21.37 0.25 -0.28
CA SER A 25 -21.21 -0.69 0.83
C SER A 25 -20.20 -1.80 0.51
N GLN A 26 -20.18 -2.30 -0.73
CA GLN A 26 -19.19 -3.31 -1.15
C GLN A 26 -17.79 -2.73 -1.28
N SER A 27 -17.64 -1.52 -1.84
CA SER A 27 -16.36 -0.84 -1.95
C SER A 27 -15.73 -0.56 -0.57
N GLU A 28 -16.52 -0.16 0.43
CA GLU A 28 -16.02 0.02 1.79
C GLU A 28 -15.52 -1.29 2.43
N LYS A 29 -16.22 -2.41 2.19
CA LYS A 29 -15.77 -3.72 2.68
C LYS A 29 -14.43 -4.11 2.06
N VAL A 30 -14.26 -3.90 0.75
CA VAL A 30 -12.98 -4.18 0.06
C VAL A 30 -11.87 -3.27 0.60
N LEU A 31 -12.17 -1.98 0.81
CA LEU A 31 -11.24 -1.02 1.37
C LEU A 31 -10.77 -1.43 2.79
N ASP A 32 -11.69 -1.88 3.65
CA ASP A 32 -11.38 -2.35 4.99
C ASP A 32 -10.46 -3.59 4.97
N GLN A 33 -10.77 -4.57 4.12
CA GLN A 33 -9.94 -5.77 3.96
C GLN A 33 -8.54 -5.43 3.43
N LYS A 34 -8.43 -4.54 2.45
CA LYS A 34 -7.14 -4.05 1.94
C LYS A 34 -6.32 -3.35 3.02
N ARG A 35 -6.94 -2.49 3.83
CA ARG A 35 -6.26 -1.80 4.94
C ARG A 35 -5.72 -2.79 5.96
N LYS A 36 -6.52 -3.78 6.35
CA LYS A 36 -6.10 -4.84 7.29
C LYS A 36 -4.96 -5.68 6.73
N ALA A 37 -4.98 -5.99 5.43
CA ALA A 37 -3.90 -6.72 4.77
C ALA A 37 -2.59 -5.91 4.80
N TYR A 38 -2.64 -4.63 4.45
CA TYR A 38 -1.46 -3.75 4.49
C TYR A 38 -0.97 -3.48 5.91
N GLU A 39 -1.85 -3.31 6.89
CA GLU A 39 -1.46 -3.13 8.29
C GLU A 39 -0.78 -4.38 8.85
N THR A 40 -1.37 -5.55 8.61
CA THR A 40 -0.75 -6.85 8.97
C THR A 40 0.61 -7.00 8.29
N PHE A 41 0.70 -6.66 7.00
CA PHE A 41 1.96 -6.71 6.28
C PHE A 41 3.00 -5.77 6.84
N LEU A 42 2.69 -4.50 7.07
CA LEU A 42 3.64 -3.52 7.57
C LEU A 42 4.09 -3.79 9.01
N ARG A 43 3.28 -4.50 9.80
CA ARG A 43 3.62 -4.91 11.16
C ARG A 43 4.69 -6.01 11.20
N GLU A 44 4.60 -6.96 10.27
CA GLU A 44 5.50 -8.12 10.19
C GLU A 44 6.63 -7.91 9.17
N CYS A 45 6.53 -6.86 8.35
CA CYS A 45 7.55 -6.50 7.38
C CYS A 45 8.78 -5.98 8.12
N PRO A 46 9.99 -6.52 7.84
CA PRO A 46 11.20 -6.07 8.49
C PRO A 46 11.41 -4.59 8.19
N GLY A 47 11.59 -3.79 9.24
CA GLY A 47 11.87 -2.37 9.10
C GLY A 47 13.29 -2.13 8.57
N PRO A 48 13.58 -0.97 7.95
CA PRO A 48 14.93 -0.66 7.47
C PRO A 48 16.04 -0.74 8.54
N ASN A 49 15.69 -0.44 9.80
CA ASN A 49 16.61 -0.55 10.94
C ASN A 49 17.02 -2.00 11.22
N GLU A 50 16.19 -2.97 10.84
CA GLU A 50 16.45 -4.38 11.04
C GLU A 50 17.45 -4.94 10.02
N ALA A 51 17.82 -4.18 8.98
CA ALA A 51 18.89 -4.55 8.06
C ALA A 51 20.26 -4.68 8.75
N HIS A 52 20.43 -4.07 9.93
CA HIS A 52 21.61 -4.24 10.77
C HIS A 52 21.62 -5.57 11.55
N SER A 53 20.49 -6.28 11.58
CA SER A 53 20.30 -7.55 12.26
C SER A 53 20.08 -8.69 11.28
N SER A 54 20.41 -9.91 11.68
CA SER A 54 20.18 -11.12 10.89
C SER A 54 18.72 -11.56 10.99
N VAL A 55 17.79 -10.78 10.41
CA VAL A 55 16.39 -11.18 10.26
C VAL A 55 16.27 -12.22 9.15
N ASP A 56 15.54 -13.30 9.44
CA ASP A 56 15.19 -14.32 8.45
C ASP A 56 13.89 -13.96 7.71
N ILE A 57 14.05 -13.52 6.47
CA ILE A 57 12.95 -13.15 5.57
C ILE A 57 12.23 -14.39 5.03
N MET A 58 12.82 -15.58 5.16
CA MET A 58 12.22 -16.83 4.65
C MET A 58 11.31 -17.51 5.67
N SER A 59 11.01 -16.86 6.80
CA SER A 59 10.13 -17.40 7.83
C SER A 59 8.73 -17.71 7.28
N THR A 60 8.11 -18.76 7.81
CA THR A 60 6.75 -19.18 7.40
C THR A 60 5.69 -18.12 7.72
N GLU A 61 5.90 -17.36 8.79
CA GLU A 61 5.05 -16.23 9.18
C GLU A 61 5.10 -15.13 8.14
N PHE A 62 6.30 -14.74 7.72
CA PHE A 62 6.49 -13.71 6.70
C PHE A 62 5.93 -14.13 5.33
N GLN A 63 6.10 -15.41 4.94
CA GLN A 63 5.51 -15.94 3.71
C GLN A 63 3.98 -15.87 3.72
N ARG A 64 3.34 -16.17 4.86
CA ARG A 64 1.87 -16.08 5.00
C ARG A 64 1.38 -14.66 4.82
N VAL A 65 2.08 -13.70 5.42
CA VAL A 65 1.74 -12.28 5.36
C VAL A 65 1.98 -11.71 3.96
N THR A 66 3.06 -12.11 3.31
CA THR A 66 3.31 -11.80 1.88
C THR A 66 2.25 -12.40 0.97
N GLY A 67 1.77 -13.62 1.27
CA GLY A 67 0.65 -14.22 0.56
C GLY A 67 -0.64 -13.39 0.67
N LEU A 68 -0.95 -12.86 1.85
CA LEU A 68 -2.07 -11.93 2.05
C LEU A 68 -1.88 -10.64 1.25
N LEU A 69 -0.66 -10.11 1.20
CA LEU A 69 -0.35 -8.94 0.38
C LEU A 69 -0.69 -9.23 -1.10
N THR A 70 -0.25 -10.36 -1.65
CA THR A 70 -0.52 -10.73 -3.06
C THR A 70 -2.00 -10.81 -3.41
N LEU A 71 -2.87 -11.17 -2.45
CA LEU A 71 -4.31 -11.28 -2.69
C LEU A 71 -5.01 -9.91 -2.74
N TYR A 72 -4.55 -8.94 -1.94
CA TYR A 72 -5.26 -7.67 -1.75
C TYR A 72 -4.54 -6.46 -2.35
N ALA A 73 -3.25 -6.59 -2.65
CA ALA A 73 -2.43 -5.47 -3.09
C ALA A 73 -2.63 -5.11 -4.56
N SER A 74 -2.34 -3.86 -4.89
CA SER A 74 -2.15 -3.43 -6.28
C SER A 74 -0.83 -3.92 -6.86
N ASN A 75 -0.75 -4.04 -8.18
CA ASN A 75 0.49 -4.41 -8.88
C ASN A 75 1.68 -3.50 -8.50
N ASP A 76 1.45 -2.20 -8.39
CA ASP A 76 2.50 -1.24 -7.99
C ASP A 76 3.00 -1.52 -6.56
N ALA A 77 2.09 -1.81 -5.63
CA ALA A 77 2.47 -2.13 -4.25
C ALA A 77 3.26 -3.44 -4.18
N LEU A 78 2.88 -4.44 -4.98
CA LEU A 78 3.63 -5.70 -5.10
C LEU A 78 5.01 -5.47 -5.69
N GLN A 79 5.11 -4.76 -6.81
CA GLN A 79 6.38 -4.45 -7.45
C GLN A 79 7.34 -3.75 -6.47
N TYR A 80 6.88 -2.69 -5.81
CA TYR A 80 7.74 -1.95 -4.86
C TYR A 80 8.07 -2.74 -3.61
N SER A 81 7.20 -3.65 -3.18
CA SER A 81 7.53 -4.57 -2.09
C SER A 81 8.65 -5.54 -2.49
N SER A 82 8.59 -6.10 -3.70
CA SER A 82 9.65 -6.96 -4.22
C SER A 82 10.98 -6.21 -4.40
N GLU A 83 10.94 -4.99 -4.94
CA GLU A 83 12.13 -4.12 -5.05
C GLU A 83 12.72 -3.83 -3.67
N TYR A 84 11.89 -3.55 -2.66
CA TYR A 84 12.33 -3.35 -1.28
C TYR A 84 13.04 -4.57 -0.73
N PHE A 85 12.48 -5.78 -0.87
CA PHE A 85 13.10 -6.99 -0.32
C PHE A 85 14.44 -7.34 -0.97
N LEU A 86 14.56 -7.16 -2.29
CA LEU A 86 15.85 -7.33 -2.97
C LEU A 86 16.91 -6.40 -2.38
N LYS A 87 16.55 -5.12 -2.20
CA LYS A 87 17.45 -4.11 -1.61
C LYS A 87 17.74 -4.33 -0.14
N PHE A 88 16.78 -4.86 0.60
CA PHE A 88 16.96 -5.22 1.99
C PHE A 88 17.97 -6.35 2.15
N VAL A 89 17.87 -7.42 1.35
CA VAL A 89 18.84 -8.53 1.36
C VAL A 89 20.23 -8.06 0.94
N GLU A 90 20.34 -7.30 -0.15
CA GLU A 90 21.62 -6.70 -0.59
C GLU A 90 22.26 -5.85 0.52
N ALA A 91 21.46 -5.06 1.23
CA ALA A 91 21.95 -4.21 2.30
C ALA A 91 22.29 -5.00 3.57
N GLN A 92 21.62 -6.10 3.85
CA GLN A 92 21.87 -6.93 5.03
C GLN A 92 23.28 -7.55 4.98
N GLU A 93 23.76 -7.96 3.79
CA GLU A 93 25.13 -8.46 3.61
C GLU A 93 26.21 -7.42 3.98
N GLU A 94 25.93 -6.13 3.75
CA GLU A 94 26.90 -5.04 3.98
C GLU A 94 26.72 -4.33 5.34
N LEU A 95 25.49 -4.26 5.86
CA LEU A 95 25.13 -3.52 7.07
C LEU A 95 25.19 -4.36 8.35
N GLN A 96 25.31 -5.69 8.23
CA GLN A 96 25.37 -6.58 9.37
C GLN A 96 26.57 -6.24 10.26
N GLY A 97 26.30 -5.86 11.51
CA GLY A 97 27.33 -5.48 12.48
C GLY A 97 27.91 -4.06 12.32
N VAL A 98 27.44 -3.29 11.32
CA VAL A 98 27.85 -1.90 11.10
C VAL A 98 26.75 -0.96 11.58
N SER A 99 26.97 -0.24 12.68
CA SER A 99 25.97 0.71 13.24
C SER A 99 26.13 2.16 12.75
N ILE A 100 26.90 2.38 11.68
CA ILE A 100 27.25 3.73 11.22
C ILE A 100 25.99 4.44 10.70
N THR A 101 25.70 5.60 11.29
CA THR A 101 24.59 6.46 10.88
C THR A 101 24.86 7.05 9.49
N GLY A 102 23.96 6.83 8.54
CA GLY A 102 24.04 7.41 7.18
C GLY A 102 24.73 6.55 6.12
N HIS A 103 24.93 5.24 6.36
CA HIS A 103 25.46 4.34 5.34
C HIS A 103 24.61 4.42 4.04
N PRO A 104 25.22 4.51 2.84
CA PRO A 104 24.49 4.71 1.58
C PRO A 104 23.44 3.62 1.33
N LYS A 105 23.77 2.35 1.66
CA LYS A 105 22.81 1.24 1.58
C LYS A 105 21.61 1.40 2.51
N PHE A 106 21.82 1.93 3.71
CA PHE A 106 20.72 2.18 4.63
C PHE A 106 19.76 3.25 4.06
N VAL A 107 20.30 4.32 3.47
CA VAL A 107 19.52 5.36 2.78
C VAL A 107 18.75 4.78 1.59
N GLU A 108 19.37 3.87 0.83
CA GLU A 108 18.73 3.16 -0.27
C GLU A 108 17.55 2.31 0.23
N VAL A 109 17.75 1.46 1.24
CA VAL A 109 16.69 0.64 1.85
C VAL A 109 15.54 1.50 2.36
N MET A 110 15.84 2.57 3.09
CA MET A 110 14.85 3.55 3.57
C MET A 110 14.04 4.15 2.42
N THR A 111 14.68 4.40 1.28
CA THR A 111 14.03 4.96 0.09
C THR A 111 13.02 3.98 -0.49
N TYR A 112 13.42 2.73 -0.70
CA TYR A 112 12.54 1.71 -1.23
C TYR A 112 11.41 1.36 -0.26
N TYR A 113 11.68 1.32 1.05
CA TYR A 113 10.66 1.15 2.08
C TYR A 113 9.59 2.25 1.98
N ASN A 114 10.01 3.52 1.94
CA ASN A 114 9.08 4.64 1.82
C ASN A 114 8.29 4.60 0.49
N ARG A 115 8.92 4.17 -0.61
CA ARG A 115 8.25 4.02 -1.91
C ARG A 115 7.17 2.94 -1.86
N MET A 116 7.46 1.80 -1.24
CA MET A 116 6.50 0.72 -1.00
C MET A 116 5.32 1.20 -0.16
N VAL A 117 5.58 1.80 1.01
CA VAL A 117 4.53 2.34 1.90
C VAL A 117 3.69 3.39 1.19
N TRP A 118 4.31 4.26 0.40
CA TRP A 118 3.61 5.27 -0.39
C TRP A 118 2.67 4.65 -1.42
N ALA A 119 3.11 3.60 -2.11
CA ALA A 119 2.28 2.90 -3.08
C ALA A 119 1.09 2.20 -2.42
N MET A 120 1.28 1.55 -1.27
CA MET A 120 0.18 0.98 -0.47
C MET A 120 -0.81 2.05 -0.05
N ARG A 121 -0.33 3.19 0.44
CA ARG A 121 -1.18 4.32 0.84
C ARG A 121 -1.98 4.86 -0.33
N ARG A 122 -1.35 5.02 -1.50
CA ARG A 122 -2.02 5.46 -2.73
C ARG A 122 -3.06 4.46 -3.20
N ASP A 123 -2.79 3.15 -3.13
CA ASP A 123 -3.78 2.13 -3.45
C ASP A 123 -4.99 2.25 -2.53
N VAL A 124 -4.81 2.26 -1.20
CA VAL A 124 -5.92 2.46 -0.25
C VAL A 124 -6.70 3.75 -0.54
N MET A 125 -6.01 4.84 -0.81
CA MET A 125 -6.65 6.13 -1.08
C MET A 125 -7.46 6.09 -2.37
N ALA A 126 -7.05 5.34 -3.41
CA ALA A 126 -7.79 5.22 -4.65
C ALA A 126 -9.17 4.56 -4.49
N TRP A 127 -9.36 3.79 -3.41
CA TRP A 127 -10.63 3.15 -3.04
C TRP A 127 -11.45 4.00 -2.06
N SER A 128 -10.92 5.14 -1.61
CA SER A 128 -11.64 6.08 -0.75
C SER A 128 -12.52 7.01 -1.57
N ILE A 129 -13.71 7.32 -1.05
CA ILE A 129 -14.65 8.29 -1.64
C ILE A 129 -14.06 9.71 -1.66
N PHE A 130 -13.05 9.96 -0.80
CA PHE A 130 -12.31 11.22 -0.70
C PHE A 130 -11.02 11.22 -1.52
N ALA A 131 -10.81 10.24 -2.41
CA ALA A 131 -9.63 10.21 -3.27
C ALA A 131 -9.60 11.49 -4.13
N PRO A 132 -8.56 12.33 -4.07
CA PRO A 132 -8.36 13.32 -5.11
C PRO A 132 -8.26 12.57 -6.45
N ALA A 133 -8.90 13.12 -7.50
CA ALA A 133 -8.78 12.59 -8.86
C ALA A 133 -7.30 12.32 -9.16
N LYS A 134 -6.99 11.25 -9.92
CA LYS A 134 -5.63 10.75 -10.24
C LYS A 134 -4.74 11.80 -10.94
N THR A 135 -4.49 12.96 -10.36
CA THR A 135 -3.37 13.82 -10.68
C THR A 135 -2.15 13.18 -10.04
N SER A 136 -1.39 12.49 -10.88
CA SER A 136 -0.16 11.77 -10.58
C SER A 136 0.86 12.67 -9.89
N ARG A 137 0.83 12.77 -8.56
CA ARG A 137 2.01 13.21 -7.82
C ARG A 137 2.96 12.02 -7.77
N ALA A 138 4.00 12.09 -8.61
CA ALA A 138 5.14 11.19 -8.53
C ALA A 138 5.71 11.25 -7.10
N TYR A 139 6.20 10.12 -6.60
CA TYR A 139 6.88 10.08 -5.31
C TYR A 139 8.10 11.01 -5.37
N SER A 140 8.19 11.93 -4.40
CA SER A 140 9.36 12.75 -4.16
C SER A 140 9.90 12.36 -2.80
N GLN A 141 11.16 11.94 -2.71
CA GLN A 141 11.81 11.75 -1.41
C GLN A 141 11.77 13.06 -0.61
N GLY A 142 11.59 12.94 0.71
CA GLY A 142 11.85 14.04 1.63
C GLY A 142 13.34 14.40 1.64
N VAL A 143 13.70 15.52 2.26
CA VAL A 143 15.06 16.12 2.24
C VAL A 143 16.15 15.27 2.94
N PHE A 144 15.86 14.03 3.35
CA PHE A 144 16.85 13.13 3.92
C PHE A 144 17.76 12.55 2.85
N GLY A 145 19.07 12.85 2.94
CA GLY A 145 20.10 12.33 2.02
C GLY A 145 20.50 13.26 0.88
N LYS A 146 20.02 14.52 0.84
CA LYS A 146 20.67 15.53 0.00
C LYS A 146 21.97 15.96 0.68
N GLU A 147 23.03 15.19 0.46
CA GLU A 147 24.39 15.70 0.62
C GLU A 147 24.54 16.96 -0.25
N LYS A 148 24.99 18.05 0.38
CA LYS A 148 25.53 19.22 -0.31
C LYS A 148 26.97 18.92 -0.69
#